data_AF-A0A9L0QYJ2-F1
#
_entry.id   AF-A0A9L0QYJ2-F1
#
_cell.length_a   1.000
_cell.length_b   1.000
_cell.length_c   1.000
_cell.angle_alpha   90.00
_cell.angle_beta   90.00
_cell.angle_gamma   90.00
#
_symmetry.space_group_name_H-M   'P 1'
#
loop_
_entity.id
_entity.type
_entity.pdbx_description
1 polymer ?
#
loop_
_entity_poly.entity_id
_entity_poly.type
_entity_poly.pdbx_seq_one_letter_code
_entity_poly.pdbx_strand_id
1 'polypeptide(L)'
;MGKILPEYLSNWTMEKVRREGVKVLPDAIVQSVGVSGGKLLIKLKDGRKVETDHIVAAVGLEPNVELAKTGGLEIDSDFGGFRVNAELQARSNIWVAGDAACFYDIKLGRRRVEHHDHAVVSGRLAGENMTGAAKPYWHQSMFWSDLGPDVGYEAIGLVDSSLPTVGVFAKATAQDNPKSATEQSGTGIRSESETESEASEIAIPSGNPAVPQAPTQGEDYGKGVIFYLRDKVVVGIVLWNIFNRMPIARKIIKDGEQHEDLNEVAKLFNIHED
;
A
#
# COMPACT_ATOMS: atom_id res chain seq x y z
N MET A 1 2.38 9.07 -6.38
CA MET A 1 2.84 8.41 -5.13
C MET A 1 4.27 7.86 -5.35
N GLY A 2 5.24 8.73 -5.61
CA GLY A 2 6.52 8.34 -6.21
C GLY A 2 7.56 7.67 -5.29
N LYS A 3 7.30 7.58 -3.98
CA LYS A 3 8.13 6.77 -3.05
C LYS A 3 7.74 5.29 -3.04
N ILE A 4 6.56 4.97 -3.58
CA ILE A 4 6.00 3.63 -3.59
C ILE A 4 5.95 3.14 -5.04
N LEU A 5 5.21 3.85 -5.89
CA LEU A 5 4.96 3.43 -7.27
C LEU A 5 6.18 3.68 -8.17
N PRO A 6 6.55 2.72 -9.05
CA PRO A 6 7.48 2.95 -10.14
C PRO A 6 7.04 4.09 -11.06
N GLU A 7 8.00 4.63 -11.81
CA GLU A 7 7.85 5.84 -12.62
C GLU A 7 6.62 5.81 -13.54
N TYR A 8 6.40 4.71 -14.27
CA TYR A 8 5.26 4.56 -15.18
C TYR A 8 3.91 4.86 -14.49
N LEU A 9 3.60 4.12 -13.43
CA LEU A 9 2.30 4.25 -12.75
C LEU A 9 2.23 5.53 -11.91
N SER A 10 3.35 6.01 -11.38
CA SER A 10 3.42 7.30 -10.70
C SER A 10 3.07 8.47 -11.65
N ASN A 11 3.62 8.44 -12.87
CA ASN A 11 3.32 9.44 -13.92
C ASN A 11 1.89 9.31 -14.43
N TRP A 12 1.40 8.09 -14.66
CA TRP A 12 -0.02 7.88 -15.02
C TRP A 12 -0.96 8.47 -13.98
N THR A 13 -0.67 8.25 -12.70
CA THR A 13 -1.46 8.80 -11.58
C THR A 13 -1.44 10.33 -11.59
N MET A 14 -0.26 10.93 -11.80
CA MET A 14 -0.12 12.38 -11.91
C MET A 14 -1.00 12.94 -13.05
N GLU A 15 -1.01 12.28 -14.21
CA GLU A 15 -1.87 12.66 -15.33
C GLU A 15 -3.37 12.49 -15.01
N LYS A 16 -3.76 11.43 -14.31
CA LYS A 16 -5.14 11.27 -13.84
C LYS A 16 -5.56 12.43 -12.93
N VAL A 17 -4.72 12.82 -11.97
CA VAL A 17 -5.00 13.96 -11.09
C VAL A 17 -5.06 15.28 -11.87
N ARG A 18 -4.20 15.46 -12.89
CA ARG A 18 -4.27 16.63 -13.80
C ARG A 18 -5.58 16.67 -14.59
N ARG A 19 -6.12 15.52 -15.02
CA ARG A 19 -7.42 15.44 -15.71
C ARG A 19 -8.60 15.86 -14.84
N GLU A 20 -8.47 15.78 -13.50
CA GLU A 20 -9.45 16.35 -12.55
C GLU A 20 -9.32 17.87 -12.39
N GLY A 21 -8.45 18.54 -13.17
CA GLY A 21 -8.23 19.99 -13.13
C GLY A 21 -7.21 20.45 -12.09
N VAL A 22 -6.54 19.54 -11.39
CA VAL A 22 -5.54 19.88 -10.37
C VAL A 22 -4.21 20.25 -11.03
N LYS A 23 -3.63 21.38 -10.61
CA LYS A 23 -2.27 21.79 -11.02
C LYS A 23 -1.23 21.04 -10.18
N VAL A 24 -0.78 19.89 -10.66
CA VAL A 24 0.25 19.08 -9.97
C VAL A 24 1.65 19.59 -10.28
N LEU A 25 2.39 19.96 -9.24
CA LEU A 25 3.77 20.46 -9.31
C LEU A 25 4.76 19.41 -8.75
N PRO A 26 5.29 18.49 -9.58
CA PRO A 26 6.38 17.62 -9.16
C PRO A 26 7.68 18.41 -8.94
N ASP A 27 8.67 17.75 -8.34
CA ASP A 27 10.01 18.28 -8.06
C ASP A 27 10.01 19.59 -7.25
N ALA A 28 8.95 19.82 -6.48
CA ALA A 28 8.75 21.03 -5.69
C ALA A 28 9.31 20.85 -4.27
N ILE A 29 10.50 21.39 -4.02
CA ILE A 29 11.08 21.47 -2.66
C ILE A 29 10.68 22.81 -2.03
N VAL A 30 9.81 22.76 -1.01
CA VAL A 30 9.39 23.96 -0.26
C VAL A 30 10.54 24.48 0.59
N GLN A 31 10.87 25.78 0.44
CA GLN A 31 11.87 26.46 1.26
C GLN A 31 11.25 27.26 2.41
N SER A 32 10.15 27.95 2.15
CA SER A 32 9.49 28.79 3.15
C SER A 32 8.03 29.03 2.78
N VAL A 33 7.19 29.21 3.80
CA VAL A 33 5.80 29.67 3.67
C VAL A 33 5.65 30.95 4.48
N GLY A 34 4.99 31.96 3.90
CA GLY A 34 4.67 33.20 4.59
C GLY A 34 3.36 33.80 4.09
N VAL A 35 2.97 34.95 4.64
CA VAL A 35 1.80 35.71 4.20
C VAL A 35 2.27 36.97 3.46
N SER A 36 1.70 37.24 2.29
CA SER A 36 1.98 38.43 1.48
C SER A 36 0.68 38.92 0.83
N GLY A 37 0.32 40.18 1.05
CA GLY A 37 -0.88 40.78 0.43
C GLY A 37 -2.19 40.06 0.81
N GLY A 38 -2.26 39.46 2.01
CA GLY A 38 -3.44 38.69 2.46
C GLY A 38 -3.53 37.26 1.92
N LYS A 39 -2.51 36.78 1.20
CA LYS A 39 -2.43 35.42 0.63
C LYS A 39 -1.25 34.65 1.20
N LEU A 40 -1.32 33.33 1.18
CA LEU A 40 -0.16 32.47 1.48
C LEU A 40 0.78 32.46 0.28
N LEU A 41 2.06 32.64 0.53
CA LEU A 41 3.12 32.60 -0.48
C LEU A 41 4.12 31.51 -0.13
N ILE A 42 4.14 30.47 -0.95
CA ILE A 42 5.08 29.35 -0.86
C ILE A 42 6.25 29.63 -1.81
N LYS A 43 7.48 29.63 -1.27
CA LYS A 43 8.71 29.74 -2.08
C LYS A 43 9.34 28.37 -2.25
N LEU A 44 9.62 28.00 -3.49
CA LEU A 44 10.26 26.73 -3.84
C LEU A 44 11.76 26.95 -4.12
N LYS A 45 12.55 25.89 -3.91
CA LYS A 45 14.02 25.91 -4.08
C LYS A 45 14.47 26.27 -5.49
N ASP A 46 13.68 25.92 -6.50
CA ASP A 46 13.93 26.24 -7.91
C ASP A 46 13.55 27.68 -8.30
N GLY A 47 13.13 28.50 -7.35
CA GLY A 47 12.77 29.90 -7.55
C GLY A 47 11.30 30.14 -7.90
N ARG A 48 10.50 29.10 -8.18
CA ARG A 48 9.05 29.23 -8.35
C ARG A 48 8.40 29.73 -7.06
N LYS A 49 7.31 30.48 -7.21
CA LYS A 49 6.47 30.95 -6.11
C LYS A 49 5.03 30.52 -6.36
N VAL A 50 4.37 30.01 -5.34
CA VAL A 50 2.97 29.58 -5.41
C VAL A 50 2.17 30.43 -4.43
N GLU A 51 1.20 31.17 -4.95
CA GLU A 51 0.23 31.92 -4.17
C GLU A 51 -1.04 31.07 -3.99
N THR A 52 -1.54 30.98 -2.76
CA THR A 52 -2.75 30.22 -2.43
C THR A 52 -3.47 30.84 -1.24
N ASP A 53 -4.73 30.45 -1.03
CA ASP A 53 -5.56 30.87 0.11
C ASP A 53 -5.41 29.96 1.31
N HIS A 54 -5.12 28.68 1.08
CA HIS A 54 -5.02 27.66 2.12
C HIS A 54 -4.00 26.58 1.76
N ILE A 55 -3.50 25.88 2.80
CA ILE A 55 -2.58 24.74 2.66
C ILE A 55 -3.16 23.56 3.42
N VAL A 56 -3.19 22.40 2.77
CA VAL A 56 -3.43 21.10 3.39
C VAL A 56 -2.13 20.31 3.33
N ALA A 57 -1.65 19.81 4.47
CA ALA A 57 -0.43 19.02 4.56
C ALA A 57 -0.75 17.54 4.79
N ALA A 58 -0.34 16.69 3.86
CA ALA A 58 -0.48 15.23 3.92
C ALA A 58 0.89 14.57 3.72
N VAL A 59 1.73 14.61 4.77
CA VAL A 59 3.17 14.23 4.71
C VAL A 59 3.54 13.08 5.64
N GLY A 60 2.55 12.25 6.02
CA GLY A 60 2.69 11.14 6.97
C GLY A 60 2.28 11.53 8.39
N LEU A 61 2.58 10.66 9.35
CA LEU A 61 2.31 10.87 10.78
C LEU A 61 3.49 10.41 11.65
N GLU A 62 3.45 10.85 12.90
CA GLU A 62 4.26 10.28 13.98
C GLU A 62 3.34 9.51 14.94
N PRO A 63 3.68 8.28 15.35
CA PRO A 63 2.85 7.52 16.27
C PRO A 63 2.77 8.22 17.63
N ASN A 64 1.57 8.27 18.21
CA ASN A 64 1.36 8.93 19.51
C ASN A 64 1.88 8.04 20.66
N VAL A 65 3.13 8.29 21.05
CA VAL A 65 3.87 7.49 22.05
C VAL A 65 4.14 8.23 23.36
N GLU A 66 3.42 9.31 23.64
CA GLU A 66 3.68 10.16 24.82
C GLU A 66 3.61 9.39 26.14
N LEU A 67 2.72 8.40 26.22
CA LEU A 67 2.55 7.52 27.39
C LEU A 67 3.76 6.62 27.67
N ALA A 68 4.66 6.42 26.72
CA ALA A 68 5.88 5.65 26.95
C ALA A 68 6.76 6.28 28.03
N LYS A 69 6.78 7.61 28.12
CA LYS A 69 7.63 8.37 29.06
C LYS A 69 7.27 8.04 30.51
N THR A 70 5.99 8.08 30.85
CA THR A 70 5.51 7.79 32.21
C THR A 70 5.32 6.30 32.45
N GLY A 71 4.99 5.52 31.42
CA GLY A 71 4.82 4.06 31.50
C GLY A 71 6.13 3.26 31.45
N GLY A 72 7.26 3.89 31.14
CA GLY A 72 8.55 3.22 30.94
C GLY A 72 8.51 2.19 29.81
N LEU A 73 7.66 2.39 28.80
CA LEU A 73 7.50 1.47 27.67
C LEU A 73 8.56 1.74 26.60
N GLU A 74 8.99 0.68 25.92
CA GLU A 74 9.98 0.77 24.85
C GLU A 74 9.34 1.31 23.57
N ILE A 75 10.00 2.29 22.94
CA ILE A 75 9.65 2.83 21.62
C ILE A 75 10.74 2.41 20.64
N ASP A 76 10.37 2.07 19.42
CA ASP A 76 11.33 1.80 18.35
C ASP A 76 11.89 3.11 17.77
N SER A 77 13.22 3.27 17.75
CA SER A 77 13.87 4.51 17.30
C SER A 77 13.88 4.69 15.79
N ASP A 78 13.76 3.59 15.03
CA ASP A 78 13.97 3.59 13.58
C ASP A 78 12.62 3.70 12.85
N PHE A 79 11.60 3.00 13.36
CA PHE A 79 10.27 2.97 12.74
C PHE A 79 9.20 3.74 13.53
N GLY A 80 9.51 4.17 14.75
CA GLY A 80 8.55 4.76 15.70
C GLY A 80 7.56 3.73 16.25
N GLY A 81 6.82 4.13 17.28
CA GLY A 81 5.75 3.31 17.88
C GLY A 81 6.23 2.43 19.03
N PHE A 82 5.29 1.90 19.80
CA PHE A 82 5.59 1.01 20.92
C PHE A 82 6.04 -0.36 20.42
N ARG A 83 7.19 -0.85 20.90
CA ARG A 83 7.63 -2.21 20.57
C ARG A 83 6.76 -3.22 21.31
N VAL A 84 6.22 -4.18 20.56
CA VAL A 84 5.40 -5.27 21.10
C VAL A 84 5.99 -6.64 20.77
N ASN A 85 5.66 -7.66 21.57
CA ASN A 85 6.01 -9.05 21.23
C ASN A 85 5.08 -9.61 20.13
N ALA A 86 5.22 -10.90 19.83
CA ALA A 86 4.39 -11.58 18.81
C ALA A 86 2.89 -11.55 19.14
N GLU A 87 2.50 -11.47 20.42
CA GLU A 87 1.11 -11.42 20.88
C GLU A 87 0.58 -9.99 21.08
N LEU A 88 1.29 -8.99 20.54
CA LEU A 88 1.00 -7.55 20.63
C LEU A 88 1.14 -6.95 22.04
N GLN A 89 1.84 -7.63 22.96
CA GLN A 89 2.08 -7.12 24.31
C GLN A 89 3.29 -6.19 24.38
N ALA A 90 3.12 -5.04 25.03
CA ALA A 90 4.20 -4.18 25.53
C ALA A 90 4.60 -4.53 26.99
N ARG A 91 3.66 -5.11 27.76
CA ARG A 91 3.84 -5.71 29.10
C ARG A 91 2.87 -6.88 29.27
N SER A 92 3.00 -7.63 30.37
CA SER A 92 2.13 -8.79 30.66
C SER A 92 0.63 -8.49 30.63
N ASN A 93 0.22 -7.23 30.87
CA ASN A 93 -1.16 -6.77 30.86
C ASN A 93 -1.37 -5.48 30.04
N ILE A 94 -0.45 -5.12 29.15
CA ILE A 94 -0.56 -3.95 28.26
C ILE A 94 -0.32 -4.40 26.83
N TRP A 95 -1.29 -4.15 25.94
CA TRP A 95 -1.22 -4.42 24.51
C TRP A 95 -1.23 -3.12 23.71
N VAL A 96 -0.68 -3.16 22.49
CA VAL A 96 -0.73 -2.05 21.53
C VAL A 96 -1.13 -2.59 20.17
N ALA A 97 -2.05 -1.90 19.50
CA ALA A 97 -2.59 -2.25 18.19
C ALA A 97 -2.66 -0.99 17.30
N GLY A 98 -2.94 -1.18 16.01
CA GLY A 98 -3.07 -0.09 15.04
C GLY A 98 -1.79 0.72 14.85
N ASP A 99 -1.93 1.97 14.44
CA ASP A 99 -0.82 2.83 14.01
C ASP A 99 0.28 3.05 15.07
N ALA A 100 -0.05 2.88 16.35
CA ALA A 100 0.89 3.06 17.44
C ALA A 100 1.82 1.86 17.68
N ALA A 101 1.52 0.69 17.10
CA ALA A 101 2.28 -0.54 17.32
C ALA A 101 3.46 -0.69 16.35
N CYS A 102 4.66 -0.80 16.88
CA CYS A 102 5.81 -1.35 16.17
C CYS A 102 5.84 -2.87 16.41
N PHE A 103 5.14 -3.62 15.56
CA PHE A 103 5.03 -5.08 15.66
C PHE A 103 6.19 -5.78 14.94
N TYR A 104 6.28 -7.09 15.11
CA TYR A 104 7.23 -7.92 14.37
C TYR A 104 6.49 -8.61 13.22
N ASP A 105 6.56 -8.01 12.04
CA ASP A 105 6.04 -8.58 10.79
C ASP A 105 6.75 -9.91 10.51
N ILE A 106 5.97 -10.96 10.20
CA ILE A 106 6.45 -12.33 10.02
C ILE A 106 7.48 -12.47 8.88
N LYS A 107 7.47 -11.56 7.90
CA LYS A 107 8.42 -11.54 6.78
C LYS A 107 9.44 -10.41 6.89
N LEU A 108 9.05 -9.27 7.46
CA LEU A 108 9.82 -8.03 7.35
C LEU A 108 10.51 -7.61 8.66
N GLY A 109 10.25 -8.29 9.77
CA GLY A 109 10.80 -7.93 11.08
C GLY A 109 10.08 -6.72 11.69
N ARG A 110 10.81 -5.86 12.42
CA ARG A 110 10.18 -4.69 13.06
C ARG A 110 9.58 -3.75 12.03
N ARG A 111 8.31 -3.41 12.21
CA ARG A 111 7.55 -2.57 11.29
C ARG A 111 6.39 -1.86 11.99
N ARG A 112 6.00 -0.71 11.43
CA ARG A 112 4.76 0.01 11.70
C ARG A 112 4.04 0.26 10.37
N VAL A 113 2.71 0.28 10.37
CA VAL A 113 1.87 0.58 9.18
C VAL A 113 0.71 1.49 9.54
N GLU A 114 0.12 2.14 8.54
CA GLU A 114 -1.00 3.08 8.64
C GLU A 114 -2.20 2.53 7.84
N HIS A 115 -2.58 1.29 8.17
CA HIS A 115 -3.59 0.54 7.43
C HIS A 115 -4.82 0.31 8.29
N HIS A 116 -5.99 0.58 7.72
CA HIS A 116 -7.27 0.21 8.34
C HIS A 116 -7.32 -1.30 8.68
N ASP A 117 -6.92 -2.14 7.73
CA ASP A 117 -6.85 -3.60 7.89
C ASP A 117 -5.99 -4.00 9.11
N HIS A 118 -4.79 -3.41 9.26
CA HIS A 118 -3.94 -3.64 10.43
C HIS A 118 -4.65 -3.23 11.71
N ALA A 119 -5.27 -2.06 11.77
CA ALA A 119 -5.96 -1.58 12.96
C ALA A 119 -7.11 -2.50 13.38
N VAL A 120 -7.89 -3.00 12.42
CA VAL A 120 -8.97 -3.97 12.66
C VAL A 120 -8.42 -5.29 13.18
N VAL A 121 -7.48 -5.91 12.46
CA VAL A 121 -7.00 -7.27 12.79
C VAL A 121 -6.14 -7.27 14.06
N SER A 122 -5.23 -6.31 14.22
CA SER A 122 -4.40 -6.20 15.42
C SER A 122 -5.23 -5.81 16.65
N GLY A 123 -6.23 -4.94 16.50
CA GLY A 123 -7.13 -4.57 17.58
C GLY A 123 -7.97 -5.76 18.07
N ARG A 124 -8.53 -6.53 17.12
CA ARG A 124 -9.24 -7.77 17.44
C ARG A 124 -8.34 -8.79 18.12
N LEU A 125 -7.14 -9.03 17.59
CA LEU A 125 -6.18 -9.96 18.19
C LEU A 125 -5.78 -9.54 19.60
N ALA A 126 -5.53 -8.25 19.83
CA ALA A 126 -5.23 -7.73 21.16
C ALA A 126 -6.40 -8.00 22.12
N GLY A 127 -7.65 -7.76 21.70
CA GLY A 127 -8.84 -8.07 22.49
C GLY A 127 -8.99 -9.57 22.82
N GLU A 128 -8.70 -10.45 21.86
CA GLU A 128 -8.68 -11.90 22.09
C GLU A 128 -7.56 -12.32 23.06
N ASN A 129 -6.38 -11.72 22.95
CA ASN A 129 -5.25 -12.02 23.84
C ASN A 129 -5.49 -11.47 25.25
N MET A 130 -6.18 -10.33 25.38
CA MET A 130 -6.64 -9.80 26.67
C MET A 130 -7.62 -10.74 27.37
N THR A 131 -8.34 -11.60 26.62
CA THR A 131 -9.25 -12.63 27.17
C THR A 131 -8.66 -14.04 27.18
N GLY A 132 -7.32 -14.16 27.01
CA GLY A 132 -6.58 -15.40 27.23
C GLY A 132 -6.32 -16.26 25.99
N ALA A 133 -6.50 -15.73 24.77
CA ALA A 133 -6.27 -16.51 23.55
C ALA A 133 -4.79 -16.84 23.28
N ALA A 134 -3.85 -15.98 23.71
CA ALA A 134 -2.41 -16.13 23.52
C ALA A 134 -2.01 -16.49 22.07
N LYS A 135 -2.56 -15.75 21.09
CA LYS A 135 -2.32 -15.95 19.65
C LYS A 135 -1.32 -14.93 19.10
N PRO A 136 -0.39 -15.34 18.22
CA PRO A 136 0.56 -14.42 17.59
C PRO A 136 -0.07 -13.62 16.43
N TYR A 137 0.47 -12.44 16.17
CA TYR A 137 0.12 -11.58 15.04
C TYR A 137 0.90 -12.00 13.79
N TRP A 138 0.31 -12.87 12.97
CA TRP A 138 0.87 -13.34 11.70
C TRP A 138 0.15 -12.81 10.46
N HIS A 139 -0.78 -11.87 10.66
CA HIS A 139 -1.55 -11.27 9.57
C HIS A 139 -0.65 -10.41 8.66
N GLN A 140 -0.79 -10.58 7.35
CA GLN A 140 -0.16 -9.71 6.36
C GLN A 140 -1.12 -8.59 5.97
N SER A 141 -0.90 -7.41 6.55
CA SER A 141 -1.83 -6.30 6.38
C SER A 141 -1.82 -5.72 4.98
N MET A 142 -3.01 -5.47 4.43
CA MET A 142 -3.21 -4.75 3.16
C MET A 142 -3.53 -3.27 3.35
N PHE A 143 -3.28 -2.48 2.32
CA PHE A 143 -3.69 -1.09 2.16
C PHE A 143 -4.54 -0.94 0.89
N TRP A 144 -5.44 0.05 0.87
CA TRP A 144 -6.09 0.47 -0.37
C TRP A 144 -6.24 1.99 -0.45
N SER A 145 -6.39 2.50 -1.67
CA SER A 145 -6.68 3.92 -1.94
C SER A 145 -7.50 4.06 -3.20
N ASP A 146 -8.60 4.80 -3.11
CA ASP A 146 -9.47 5.12 -4.25
C ASP A 146 -9.31 6.60 -4.64
N LEU A 147 -8.95 6.87 -5.90
CA LEU A 147 -8.99 8.20 -6.50
C LEU A 147 -10.34 8.40 -7.19
N GLY A 148 -11.38 8.51 -6.37
CA GLY A 148 -12.77 8.53 -6.84
C GLY A 148 -13.27 7.14 -7.27
N PRO A 149 -14.39 7.07 -8.01
CA PRO A 149 -15.06 5.80 -8.33
C PRO A 149 -14.33 4.96 -9.39
N ASP A 150 -13.39 5.54 -10.14
CA ASP A 150 -12.86 4.95 -11.37
C ASP A 150 -11.46 4.36 -11.24
N VAL A 151 -10.73 4.69 -10.16
CA VAL A 151 -9.30 4.35 -10.01
C VAL A 151 -9.02 3.90 -8.58
N GLY A 152 -8.58 2.65 -8.43
CA GLY A 152 -8.21 2.06 -7.15
C GLY A 152 -6.81 1.46 -7.15
N TYR A 153 -6.19 1.46 -5.99
CA TYR A 153 -4.94 0.79 -5.71
C TYR A 153 -5.09 -0.07 -4.46
N GLU A 154 -4.46 -1.25 -4.47
CA GLU A 154 -4.23 -2.05 -3.26
C GLU A 154 -2.74 -2.35 -3.12
N ALA A 155 -2.25 -2.50 -1.89
CA ALA A 155 -0.86 -2.78 -1.62
C ALA A 155 -0.68 -3.73 -0.45
N ILE A 156 0.37 -4.55 -0.51
CA ILE A 156 0.74 -5.50 0.55
C ILE A 156 2.25 -5.75 0.57
N GLY A 157 2.80 -6.03 1.75
CA GLY A 157 4.23 -6.32 1.93
C GLY A 157 5.11 -5.07 1.93
N LEU A 158 6.33 -5.20 1.41
CA LEU A 158 7.32 -4.13 1.28
C LEU A 158 7.23 -3.50 -0.12
N VAL A 159 6.62 -2.31 -0.19
CA VAL A 159 6.37 -1.57 -1.43
C VAL A 159 7.16 -0.26 -1.44
N ASP A 160 8.37 -0.31 -1.98
CA ASP A 160 9.31 0.82 -2.07
C ASP A 160 9.82 0.94 -3.51
N SER A 161 9.63 2.12 -4.10
CA SER A 161 10.03 2.42 -5.48
C SER A 161 11.55 2.28 -5.74
N SER A 162 12.39 2.26 -4.70
CA SER A 162 13.82 2.03 -4.85
C SER A 162 14.19 0.56 -5.07
N LEU A 163 13.26 -0.36 -4.82
CA LEU A 163 13.48 -1.79 -5.06
C LEU A 163 13.38 -2.12 -6.55
N PRO A 164 14.04 -3.20 -7.02
CA PRO A 164 13.74 -3.77 -8.32
C PRO A 164 12.26 -4.14 -8.40
N THR A 165 11.59 -3.69 -9.45
CA THR A 165 10.17 -3.99 -9.70
C THR A 165 9.93 -4.57 -11.09
N VAL A 166 8.96 -5.46 -11.19
CA VAL A 166 8.38 -5.91 -12.47
C VAL A 166 6.90 -5.53 -12.47
N GLY A 167 6.52 -4.66 -13.41
CA GLY A 167 5.12 -4.28 -13.63
C GLY A 167 4.56 -4.99 -14.86
N VAL A 168 3.39 -5.61 -14.72
CA VAL A 168 2.66 -6.26 -15.83
C VAL A 168 1.29 -5.62 -15.91
N PHE A 169 0.97 -5.05 -17.08
CA PHE A 169 -0.20 -4.20 -17.30
C PHE A 169 -1.09 -4.74 -18.40
N ALA A 170 -2.38 -4.41 -18.32
CA ALA A 170 -3.38 -4.74 -19.34
C ALA A 170 -4.41 -3.62 -19.48
N LYS A 171 -5.23 -3.69 -20.52
CA LYS A 171 -6.42 -2.85 -20.63
C LYS A 171 -7.40 -3.20 -19.51
N ALA A 172 -8.00 -2.17 -18.93
CA ALA A 172 -9.07 -2.38 -17.96
C ALA A 172 -10.36 -2.79 -18.69
N THR A 173 -11.13 -3.67 -18.05
CA THR A 173 -12.50 -3.98 -18.43
C THR A 173 -13.48 -3.10 -17.64
N ALA A 174 -14.77 -3.16 -17.97
CA ALA A 174 -15.79 -2.36 -17.29
C ALA A 174 -15.93 -2.65 -15.78
N GLN A 175 -15.45 -3.81 -15.30
CA GLN A 175 -15.52 -4.18 -13.87
C GLN A 175 -14.26 -3.77 -13.08
N ASP A 176 -13.20 -3.34 -13.75
CA ASP A 176 -11.88 -3.09 -13.16
C ASP A 176 -11.81 -1.64 -12.62
N ASN A 177 -12.69 -1.30 -11.67
CA ASN A 177 -12.73 -0.01 -10.99
C ASN A 177 -13.38 -0.10 -9.58
N PRO A 178 -13.07 0.84 -8.67
CA PRO A 178 -13.62 0.87 -7.31
C PRO A 178 -15.15 0.82 -7.22
N LYS A 179 -15.86 1.51 -8.14
CA LYS A 179 -17.31 1.53 -8.14
C LYS A 179 -17.89 0.14 -8.39
N SER A 180 -17.44 -0.55 -9.44
CA SER A 180 -17.87 -1.92 -9.73
C SER A 180 -17.51 -2.89 -8.60
N ALA A 181 -16.33 -2.77 -7.99
CA ALA A 181 -15.96 -3.57 -6.81
C ALA A 181 -16.88 -3.31 -5.61
N THR A 182 -17.29 -2.05 -5.39
CA THR A 182 -18.25 -1.67 -4.35
C THR A 182 -19.65 -2.21 -4.63
N GLU A 183 -20.11 -2.11 -5.88
CA GLU A 183 -21.43 -2.63 -6.30
C GLU A 183 -21.51 -4.15 -6.14
N GLN A 184 -20.42 -4.87 -6.41
CA GLN A 184 -20.35 -6.32 -6.26
C GLN A 184 -20.30 -6.78 -4.79
N SER A 185 -19.51 -6.10 -3.95
CA SER A 185 -19.28 -6.51 -2.56
C SER A 185 -20.26 -5.91 -1.55
N GLY A 186 -20.90 -4.78 -1.90
CA GLY A 186 -21.76 -4.01 -1.00
C GLY A 186 -21.02 -3.09 -0.02
N THR A 187 -19.69 -2.98 -0.10
CA THR A 187 -18.88 -2.13 0.80
C THR A 187 -17.78 -1.37 0.07
N GLY A 188 -17.46 -0.16 0.53
CA GLY A 188 -16.31 0.64 0.08
C GLY A 188 -15.03 0.36 0.89
N ILE A 189 -15.13 -0.41 1.96
CA ILE A 189 -14.01 -0.76 2.83
C ILE A 189 -13.35 -2.02 2.24
N ARG A 190 -12.29 -1.83 1.44
CA ARG A 190 -11.72 -2.93 0.62
C ARG A 190 -11.17 -4.08 1.46
N SER A 191 -10.68 -3.81 2.67
CA SER A 191 -10.23 -4.88 3.58
C SER A 191 -11.34 -5.86 3.98
N GLU A 192 -12.61 -5.43 3.95
CA GLU A 192 -13.75 -6.32 4.18
C GLU A 192 -14.01 -7.19 2.95
N SER A 193 -14.03 -6.60 1.75
CA SER A 193 -14.33 -7.31 0.50
C SER A 193 -13.22 -8.28 0.08
N GLU A 194 -11.94 -7.92 0.30
CA GLU A 194 -10.79 -8.77 0.01
C GLU A 194 -10.66 -9.97 0.96
N THR A 195 -11.38 -9.93 2.10
CA THR A 195 -11.21 -10.83 3.25
C THR A 195 -9.82 -10.72 3.90
N GLU A 196 -9.68 -11.32 5.08
CA GLU A 196 -8.41 -11.40 5.80
C GLU A 196 -7.59 -12.65 5.44
N SER A 197 -8.12 -13.52 4.57
CA SER A 197 -7.55 -14.82 4.25
C SER A 197 -6.45 -14.77 3.18
N GLU A 198 -5.66 -15.84 3.10
CA GLU A 198 -4.77 -16.14 1.98
C GLU A 198 -5.38 -17.25 1.11
N ALA A 199 -5.01 -17.30 -0.18
CA ALA A 199 -5.41 -18.40 -1.05
C ALA A 199 -4.74 -19.71 -0.61
N SER A 200 -5.51 -20.81 -0.57
CA SER A 200 -4.97 -22.14 -0.22
C SER A 200 -3.94 -22.63 -1.23
N GLU A 201 -4.21 -22.41 -2.52
CA GLU A 201 -3.37 -22.82 -3.65
C GLU A 201 -3.35 -21.73 -4.73
N ILE A 202 -2.24 -21.62 -5.45
CA ILE A 202 -2.06 -20.71 -6.59
C ILE A 202 -1.53 -21.51 -7.79
N ALA A 203 -2.44 -22.07 -8.60
CA ALA A 203 -2.08 -22.74 -9.83
C ALA A 203 -2.11 -21.74 -11.00
N ILE A 204 -0.97 -21.53 -11.66
CA ILE A 204 -0.88 -20.66 -12.84
C ILE A 204 -1.75 -21.26 -13.96
N PRO A 205 -2.73 -20.52 -14.51
CA PRO A 205 -3.58 -21.02 -15.59
C PRO A 205 -2.75 -21.42 -16.82
N SER A 206 -3.04 -22.58 -17.38
CA SER A 206 -2.43 -23.02 -18.64
C SER A 206 -2.86 -22.12 -19.80
N GLY A 207 -1.91 -21.55 -20.53
CA GLY A 207 -2.15 -20.73 -21.71
C GLY A 207 -0.85 -20.50 -22.47
N ASN A 208 -0.93 -19.97 -23.69
CA ASN A 208 0.28 -19.60 -24.42
C ASN A 208 1.09 -18.59 -23.59
N PRO A 209 2.43 -18.71 -23.54
CA PRO A 209 3.26 -17.68 -22.93
C PRO A 209 3.06 -16.39 -23.74
N ALA A 210 2.58 -15.35 -23.08
CA ALA A 210 2.51 -14.02 -23.68
C ALA A 210 3.95 -13.52 -23.81
N VAL A 211 4.30 -12.98 -24.98
CA VAL A 211 5.64 -12.39 -25.17
C VAL A 211 5.62 -11.01 -24.50
N PRO A 212 6.43 -10.77 -23.46
CA PRO A 212 6.41 -9.49 -22.77
C PRO A 212 6.78 -8.37 -23.75
N GLN A 213 5.92 -7.36 -23.87
CA GLN A 213 6.21 -6.15 -24.64
C GLN A 213 6.57 -5.02 -23.69
N ALA A 214 7.61 -4.27 -24.04
CA ALA A 214 7.93 -3.06 -23.31
C ALA A 214 6.81 -2.03 -23.54
N PRO A 215 6.38 -1.28 -22.51
CA PRO A 215 5.34 -0.26 -22.67
C PRO A 215 5.72 0.72 -23.77
N THR A 216 4.85 0.89 -24.76
CA THR A 216 5.03 1.88 -25.82
C THR A 216 4.35 3.21 -25.46
N GLN A 217 4.93 4.31 -25.92
CA GLN A 217 4.41 5.65 -25.63
C GLN A 217 3.04 5.82 -26.30
N GLY A 218 1.98 5.96 -25.51
CA GLY A 218 0.60 6.12 -25.99
C GLY A 218 -0.31 4.92 -25.73
N GLU A 219 0.19 3.85 -25.12
CA GLU A 219 -0.66 2.73 -24.67
C GLU A 219 -1.65 3.14 -23.58
N ASP A 220 -2.85 2.60 -23.71
CA ASP A 220 -4.03 2.86 -22.90
C ASP A 220 -4.26 1.78 -21.83
N TYR A 221 -3.19 1.32 -21.16
CA TYR A 221 -3.35 0.42 -20.03
C TYR A 221 -4.24 1.06 -18.95
N GLY A 222 -5.03 0.22 -18.29
CA GLY A 222 -6.01 0.64 -17.29
C GLY A 222 -5.95 -0.14 -15.98
N LYS A 223 -5.16 -1.22 -15.94
CA LYS A 223 -4.93 -2.04 -14.74
C LYS A 223 -3.58 -2.75 -14.81
N GLY A 224 -3.12 -3.25 -13.67
CA GLY A 224 -1.92 -4.09 -13.63
C GLY A 224 -1.48 -4.48 -12.23
N VAL A 225 -0.46 -5.34 -12.19
CA VAL A 225 0.21 -5.80 -10.98
C VAL A 225 1.67 -5.39 -11.02
N ILE A 226 2.20 -4.95 -9.88
CA ILE A 226 3.60 -4.59 -9.71
C ILE A 226 4.18 -5.45 -8.59
N PHE A 227 5.19 -6.24 -8.93
CA PHE A 227 5.95 -7.08 -8.00
C PHE A 227 7.21 -6.33 -7.56
N TYR A 228 7.45 -6.25 -6.25
CA TYR A 228 8.66 -5.70 -5.63
C TYR A 228 9.54 -6.84 -5.19
N LEU A 229 10.83 -6.80 -5.54
CA LEU A 229 11.70 -7.98 -5.51
C LEU A 229 12.91 -7.81 -4.58
N ARG A 230 13.33 -8.93 -4.00
CA ARG A 230 14.68 -9.17 -3.46
C ARG A 230 15.13 -10.55 -3.90
N ASP A 231 16.25 -10.65 -4.61
CA ASP A 231 16.80 -11.94 -5.07
C ASP A 231 15.78 -12.86 -5.77
N LYS A 232 15.00 -12.30 -6.71
CA LYS A 232 13.86 -12.94 -7.42
C LYS A 232 12.66 -13.35 -6.55
N VAL A 233 12.70 -13.13 -5.24
CA VAL A 233 11.57 -13.36 -4.33
C VAL A 233 10.69 -12.10 -4.28
N VAL A 234 9.37 -12.28 -4.37
CA VAL A 234 8.40 -11.20 -4.23
C VAL A 234 8.24 -10.84 -2.75
N VAL A 235 8.56 -9.60 -2.40
CA VAL A 235 8.46 -9.07 -1.02
C VAL A 235 7.33 -8.06 -0.84
N GLY A 236 6.76 -7.57 -1.93
CA GLY A 236 5.62 -6.67 -1.94
C GLY A 236 4.90 -6.69 -3.27
N ILE A 237 3.62 -6.36 -3.24
CA ILE A 237 2.75 -6.28 -4.42
C ILE A 237 1.93 -5.00 -4.35
N VAL A 238 1.84 -4.29 -5.48
CA VAL A 238 0.82 -3.26 -5.70
C VAL A 238 -0.10 -3.74 -6.82
N LEU A 239 -1.40 -3.63 -6.58
CA LEU A 239 -2.47 -3.88 -7.55
C LEU A 239 -3.07 -2.54 -7.96
N TRP A 240 -3.20 -2.30 -9.25
CA TRP A 240 -3.84 -1.12 -9.81
C TRP A 240 -5.07 -1.56 -10.59
N ASN A 241 -6.26 -1.15 -10.14
CA ASN A 241 -7.55 -1.55 -10.72
C ASN A 241 -7.73 -3.07 -10.84
N ILE A 242 -7.20 -3.82 -9.88
CA ILE A 242 -7.43 -5.25 -9.72
C ILE A 242 -7.97 -5.44 -8.30
N PHE A 243 -9.13 -6.08 -8.21
CA PHE A 243 -9.86 -6.32 -6.96
C PHE A 243 -10.20 -7.81 -6.84
N ASN A 244 -10.50 -8.24 -5.62
CA ASN A 244 -10.78 -9.61 -5.20
C ASN A 244 -9.61 -10.57 -5.48
N ARG A 245 -8.38 -10.10 -5.27
CA ARG A 245 -7.14 -10.84 -5.58
C ARG A 245 -6.07 -10.70 -4.48
N MET A 246 -6.36 -10.02 -3.38
CA MET A 246 -5.45 -9.91 -2.24
C MET A 246 -5.08 -11.27 -1.61
N PRO A 247 -5.99 -12.28 -1.51
CA PRO A 247 -5.60 -13.60 -1.01
C PRO A 247 -4.50 -14.27 -1.84
N ILE A 248 -4.46 -14.03 -3.15
CA ILE A 248 -3.40 -14.51 -4.05
C ILE A 248 -2.09 -13.77 -3.76
N ALA A 249 -2.15 -12.44 -3.61
CA ALA A 249 -0.97 -11.63 -3.28
C ALA A 249 -0.35 -12.02 -1.93
N ARG A 250 -1.18 -12.27 -0.90
CA ARG A 250 -0.73 -12.82 0.41
C ARG A 250 0.01 -14.13 0.23
N LYS A 251 -0.59 -15.08 -0.51
CA LYS A 251 -0.03 -16.41 -0.73
C LYS A 251 1.35 -16.35 -1.42
N ILE A 252 1.48 -15.54 -2.49
CA ILE A 252 2.76 -15.35 -3.20
C ILE A 252 3.86 -14.86 -2.25
N ILE A 253 3.60 -13.80 -1.48
CA ILE A 253 4.60 -13.23 -0.56
C ILE A 253 4.89 -14.20 0.60
N LYS A 254 3.88 -14.92 1.08
CA LYS A 254 4.04 -15.87 2.18
C LYS A 254 4.88 -17.07 1.79
N ASP A 255 4.67 -17.63 0.61
CA ASP A 255 5.44 -18.77 0.13
C ASP A 255 6.91 -18.34 -0.08
N GLY A 256 7.13 -17.14 -0.61
CA GLY A 256 8.49 -16.56 -0.72
C GLY A 256 9.39 -17.33 -1.68
N GLU A 257 8.79 -18.01 -2.64
CA GLU A 257 9.49 -18.74 -3.70
C GLU A 257 10.12 -17.77 -4.71
N GLN A 258 11.17 -18.24 -5.39
CA GLN A 258 11.72 -17.51 -6.53
C GLN A 258 10.82 -17.73 -7.75
N HIS A 259 10.59 -16.67 -8.52
CA HIS A 259 9.84 -16.74 -9.77
C HIS A 259 10.76 -16.45 -10.95
N GLU A 260 10.88 -17.42 -11.86
CA GLU A 260 11.67 -17.24 -13.09
C GLU A 260 10.96 -16.33 -14.11
N ASP A 261 9.62 -16.38 -14.16
CA ASP A 261 8.82 -15.53 -15.05
C ASP A 261 7.60 -14.94 -14.31
N LEU A 262 7.67 -13.64 -14.02
CA LEU A 262 6.59 -12.91 -13.35
C LEU A 262 5.42 -12.57 -14.29
N ASN A 263 5.57 -12.71 -15.61
CA ASN A 263 4.44 -12.59 -16.53
C ASN A 263 3.47 -13.76 -16.36
N GLU A 264 3.99 -14.97 -16.13
CA GLU A 264 3.17 -16.14 -15.82
C GLU A 264 2.46 -15.98 -14.47
N VAL A 265 3.14 -15.43 -13.46
CA VAL A 265 2.52 -15.11 -12.16
C VAL A 265 1.41 -14.07 -12.30
N ALA A 266 1.57 -13.08 -13.19
CA ALA A 266 0.56 -12.05 -13.44
C ALA A 266 -0.78 -12.60 -13.96
N LYS A 267 -0.79 -13.79 -14.58
CA LYS A 267 -2.04 -14.48 -15.00
C LYS A 267 -2.96 -14.77 -13.81
N LEU A 268 -2.42 -15.00 -12.61
CA LEU A 268 -3.21 -15.18 -11.39
C LEU A 268 -4.04 -13.93 -11.04
N PHE A 269 -3.61 -12.76 -11.52
CA PHE A 269 -4.29 -11.48 -11.36
C PHE A 269 -5.16 -11.10 -12.55
N ASN A 270 -5.44 -12.05 -13.45
CA ASN A 270 -6.23 -11.83 -14.67
C ASN A 270 -5.63 -10.73 -15.57
N ILE A 271 -4.30 -10.73 -15.68
CA ILE A 271 -3.51 -9.91 -16.59
C ILE A 271 -3.05 -10.81 -17.73
N HIS A 272 -3.69 -10.67 -18.88
CA HIS A 272 -3.41 -11.41 -20.11
C HIS A 272 -3.63 -10.49 -21.32
N GLU A 273 -2.97 -10.77 -22.43
CA GLU A 273 -3.31 -10.19 -23.74
C GLU A 273 -4.66 -10.78 -24.19
N ASP A 274 -5.58 -9.91 -24.61
CA ASP A 274 -6.76 -10.31 -25.40
C ASP A 274 -6.34 -10.55 -26.86
#